data_AF-A0A5D2ZEM7-F1
#
_entry.id   AF-A0A5D2ZEM7-F1
#
_cell.length_a   1.000
_cell.length_b   1.000
_cell.length_c   1.000
_cell.angle_alpha   90.00
_cell.angle_beta   90.00
_cell.angle_gamma   90.00
#
_symmetry.space_group_name_H-M   'P 1'
#
loop_
_entity.id
_entity.type
_entity.pdbx_description
1 polymer ?
#
loop_
_entity_poly.entity_id
_entity_poly.type
_entity_poly.pdbx_seq_one_letter_code
_entity_poly.pdbx_strand_id
1 'polypeptide(L)'
;MEMTTILHSSLTNPPFTAHLSPSKFPRSFSTPFRLRTSLSFSPSLPPKSFPTNCSVSDDTTSSNVASVDLSIALKKKATDVSADLRGNSIFLVGMNNSVKSSLGMLLADLFRYYYFDSDALVSEAAGGESAAISLKESDEKGFRESETEVLKQLSSMGRLVVCAGDGAVQNSTNLALLRHGISIWIDVPLEMLAKGIIGNKSLLLSSEITISGSYSEVLSQLMALYEDMRRGYATADATVSLQKVAYQLGYEDMDAVTTEDITMEVLKEIERLTRVKKMMEAAARPF
;
A
#
# COMPACT_ATOMS: atom_id res chain seq x y z
N MET A 1 -39.78 -74.34 -40.87
CA MET A 1 -41.15 -73.84 -40.62
C MET A 1 -41.04 -72.91 -39.42
N GLU A 2 -41.26 -71.60 -39.43
CA GLU A 2 -41.71 -70.55 -40.37
C GLU A 2 -40.99 -69.26 -39.90
N MET A 3 -40.36 -68.48 -40.78
CA MET A 3 -40.85 -67.20 -41.35
C MET A 3 -41.27 -66.10 -40.36
N THR A 4 -40.49 -65.00 -40.39
CA THR A 4 -40.84 -63.56 -40.24
C THR A 4 -41.61 -63.09 -38.98
N THR A 5 -41.31 -61.93 -38.38
CA THR A 5 -41.82 -60.63 -38.84
C THR A 5 -41.18 -59.48 -38.03
N ILE A 6 -40.82 -58.40 -38.72
CA ILE A 6 -40.43 -57.09 -38.18
C ILE A 6 -41.70 -56.31 -37.82
N LEU A 7 -41.76 -55.68 -36.63
CA LEU A 7 -42.66 -54.54 -36.38
C LEU A 7 -41.99 -53.45 -35.55
N HIS A 8 -42.07 -52.25 -36.11
CA HIS A 8 -41.73 -50.95 -35.56
C HIS A 8 -42.80 -50.54 -34.53
N SER A 9 -42.43 -49.96 -33.38
CA SER A 9 -43.35 -49.12 -32.61
C SER A 9 -42.62 -48.01 -31.86
N SER A 10 -43.03 -46.80 -32.23
CA SER A 10 -42.60 -45.52 -31.71
C SER A 10 -43.51 -45.14 -30.53
N LEU A 11 -42.93 -44.79 -29.39
CA LEU A 11 -43.61 -44.14 -28.25
C LEU A 11 -42.65 -43.06 -27.71
N THR A 12 -42.74 -41.82 -28.19
CA THR A 12 -43.47 -40.69 -27.57
C THR A 12 -43.09 -40.44 -26.10
N ASN A 13 -42.10 -39.57 -25.90
CA ASN A 13 -41.82 -38.93 -24.61
C ASN A 13 -42.82 -37.77 -24.37
N PRO A 14 -43.45 -37.65 -23.19
CA PRO A 14 -44.21 -36.46 -22.80
C PRO A 14 -43.29 -35.35 -22.25
N PRO A 15 -43.77 -34.08 -22.23
CA PRO A 15 -42.93 -32.91 -22.03
C PRO A 15 -42.76 -32.60 -20.53
N PHE A 16 -41.52 -32.48 -20.06
CA PHE A 16 -41.22 -31.78 -18.81
C PHE A 16 -40.58 -30.43 -19.16
N THR A 17 -41.41 -29.40 -19.20
CA THR A 17 -41.04 -27.99 -19.11
C THR A 17 -40.45 -27.72 -17.73
N ALA A 18 -39.12 -27.59 -17.64
CA ALA A 18 -38.47 -26.88 -16.56
C ALA A 18 -38.06 -25.50 -17.07
N HIS A 19 -38.78 -24.48 -16.59
CA HIS A 19 -38.42 -23.08 -16.73
C HIS A 19 -37.03 -22.83 -16.12
N LEU A 20 -36.01 -22.68 -16.96
CA LEU A 20 -34.74 -22.08 -16.57
C LEU A 20 -34.90 -20.56 -16.63
N SER A 21 -35.09 -19.94 -15.46
CA SER A 21 -34.91 -18.51 -15.28
C SER A 21 -33.40 -18.20 -15.19
N PRO A 22 -32.89 -17.22 -15.95
CA PRO A 22 -31.49 -16.81 -15.84
C PRO A 22 -31.35 -15.83 -14.67
N SER A 23 -30.99 -16.33 -13.48
CA SER A 23 -30.71 -15.44 -12.33
C SER A 23 -29.22 -15.08 -12.26
N LYS A 24 -28.92 -13.96 -12.93
CA LYS A 24 -28.07 -12.86 -12.46
C LYS A 24 -26.65 -13.20 -11.96
N PHE A 25 -25.73 -13.39 -12.89
CA PHE A 25 -24.33 -12.95 -12.69
C PHE A 25 -24.27 -11.41 -12.78
N PRO A 26 -23.56 -10.70 -11.89
CA PRO A 26 -23.11 -9.36 -12.21
C PRO A 26 -21.95 -9.46 -13.20
N ARG A 27 -22.09 -8.70 -14.29
CA ARG A 27 -21.11 -8.55 -15.36
C ARG A 27 -19.83 -7.91 -14.84
N SER A 28 -18.70 -8.42 -15.34
CA SER A 28 -17.42 -7.72 -15.59
C SER A 28 -17.17 -6.42 -14.81
N PHE A 29 -16.20 -6.45 -13.90
CA PHE A 29 -15.51 -5.24 -13.44
C PHE A 29 -14.70 -4.66 -14.61
N SER A 30 -15.39 -3.92 -15.47
CA SER A 30 -14.81 -3.04 -16.48
C SER A 30 -15.56 -1.72 -16.43
N THR A 31 -15.52 -1.07 -15.27
CA THR A 31 -15.86 0.35 -15.16
C THR A 31 -14.62 1.06 -14.66
N PRO A 32 -14.03 1.99 -15.43
CA PRO A 32 -12.98 2.85 -14.90
C PRO A 32 -13.58 3.60 -13.71
N PHE A 33 -12.82 3.67 -12.61
CA PHE A 33 -13.16 4.47 -11.43
C PHE A 33 -13.60 5.86 -11.89
N ARG A 34 -14.90 6.15 -11.81
CA ARG A 34 -15.46 7.43 -12.22
C ARG A 34 -15.26 8.37 -11.04
N LEU A 35 -14.13 9.09 -11.03
CA LEU A 35 -13.93 10.23 -10.13
C LEU A 35 -15.12 11.17 -10.28
N ARG A 36 -16.00 11.19 -9.28
CA ARG A 36 -17.06 12.20 -9.19
C ARG A 36 -16.40 13.54 -8.87
N THR A 37 -16.06 14.30 -9.92
CA THR A 37 -15.80 15.73 -9.82
C THR A 37 -17.12 16.46 -9.58
N SER A 38 -17.53 16.56 -8.31
CA SER A 38 -18.46 17.60 -7.85
C SER A 38 -18.52 17.65 -6.32
N LEU A 39 -17.47 18.19 -5.70
CA LEU A 39 -17.59 18.84 -4.39
C LEU A 39 -16.79 20.13 -4.45
N SER A 40 -17.51 21.23 -4.65
CA SER A 40 -17.04 22.58 -4.39
C SER A 40 -16.80 22.72 -2.88
N PHE A 41 -15.57 22.46 -2.44
CA PHE A 41 -15.13 22.80 -1.09
C PHE A 41 -14.68 24.27 -1.10
N SER A 42 -15.58 25.15 -0.65
CA SER A 42 -15.26 26.53 -0.29
C SER A 42 -14.52 26.53 1.06
N PRO A 43 -13.35 27.18 1.22
CA PRO A 43 -12.67 27.23 2.50
C PRO A 43 -13.28 28.36 3.36
N SER A 44 -14.15 28.02 4.30
CA SER A 44 -14.58 28.95 5.36
C SER A 44 -13.57 28.91 6.52
N LEU A 45 -12.66 29.88 6.55
CA LEU A 45 -11.84 30.23 7.71
C LEU A 45 -12.72 30.74 8.87
N PRO A 46 -12.51 30.31 10.13
CA PRO A 46 -13.01 31.02 11.29
C PRO A 46 -12.02 32.10 11.77
N PRO A 47 -12.49 33.15 12.46
CA PRO A 47 -11.75 34.39 12.68
C PRO A 47 -10.72 34.30 13.82
N LYS A 48 -9.64 35.08 13.67
CA LYS A 48 -8.61 35.34 14.67
C LYS A 48 -9.17 36.10 15.85
N SER A 49 -8.93 35.62 17.07
CA SER A 49 -8.94 36.42 18.29
C SER A 49 -7.60 36.27 19.02
N PHE A 50 -6.90 37.39 19.19
CA PHE A 50 -5.77 37.50 20.10
C PHE A 50 -6.29 37.57 21.54
N PRO A 51 -5.57 36.97 22.49
CA PRO A 51 -5.36 37.64 23.75
C PRO A 51 -3.86 37.86 23.99
N THR A 52 -3.54 39.13 24.18
CA THR A 52 -2.32 39.61 24.83
C THR A 52 -2.28 39.04 26.25
N ASN A 53 -1.22 38.31 26.60
CA ASN A 53 -0.54 38.47 27.88
C ASN A 53 0.77 37.67 27.87
N CYS A 54 1.86 38.42 28.05
CA CYS A 54 3.17 37.90 28.40
C CYS A 54 3.15 37.38 29.84
N SER A 55 3.60 36.14 30.02
CA SER A 55 4.21 35.71 31.27
C SER A 55 5.38 34.80 30.92
N VAL A 56 6.57 35.30 31.21
CA VAL A 56 7.86 34.63 31.09
C VAL A 56 7.89 33.45 32.07
N SER A 57 8.17 32.27 31.54
CA SER A 57 8.68 31.13 32.29
C SER A 57 9.73 30.45 31.41
N ASP A 58 10.99 30.55 31.82
CA ASP A 58 12.11 29.80 31.27
C ASP A 58 11.94 28.28 31.49
N ASP A 59 12.70 27.51 30.70
CA ASP A 59 12.90 26.04 30.69
C ASP A 59 11.98 25.18 29.80
N THR A 60 12.22 25.19 28.48
CA THR A 60 12.40 24.00 27.61
C THR A 60 12.61 24.42 26.13
N THR A 61 13.86 24.69 25.72
CA THR A 61 14.16 25.23 24.35
C THR A 61 15.00 24.32 23.45
N SER A 62 15.25 23.06 23.82
CA SER A 62 16.09 22.17 22.99
C SER A 62 15.31 21.37 21.93
N SER A 63 14.10 20.89 22.22
CA SER A 63 13.36 19.98 21.32
C SER A 63 12.59 20.66 20.18
N ASN A 64 12.14 21.91 20.37
CA ASN A 64 11.34 22.63 19.37
C ASN A 64 12.15 23.23 18.21
N VAL A 65 13.44 23.52 18.44
CA VAL A 65 14.31 24.07 17.38
C VAL A 65 14.74 22.97 16.42
N ALA A 66 15.14 21.81 16.96
CA ALA A 66 15.57 20.65 16.18
C ALA A 66 14.44 20.07 15.29
N SER A 67 13.19 20.04 15.78
CA SER A 67 12.05 19.53 15.01
C SER A 67 11.66 20.45 13.84
N VAL A 68 11.77 21.76 14.02
CA VAL A 68 11.54 22.75 12.96
C VAL A 68 12.62 22.66 11.89
N ASP A 69 13.88 22.51 12.29
CA ASP A 69 15.01 22.39 11.37
C ASP A 69 14.92 21.12 10.50
N LEU A 70 14.51 19.99 11.08
CA LEU A 70 14.34 18.74 10.34
C LEU A 70 13.19 18.82 9.32
N SER A 71 12.07 19.44 9.69
CA SER A 71 10.94 19.68 8.76
C SER A 71 11.35 20.56 7.57
N ILE A 72 12.19 21.58 7.80
CA ILE A 72 12.73 22.44 6.73
C ILE A 72 13.69 21.65 5.84
N ALA A 73 14.59 20.86 6.45
CA ALA A 73 15.53 20.01 5.72
C ALA A 73 14.81 19.01 4.81
N LEU A 74 13.75 18.37 5.30
CA LEU A 74 12.88 17.49 4.53
C LEU A 74 12.25 18.19 3.32
N LYS A 75 11.62 19.35 3.54
CA LYS A 75 10.99 20.13 2.46
C LYS A 75 12.00 20.55 1.40
N LYS A 76 13.18 21.01 1.81
CA LYS A 76 14.27 21.36 0.90
C LYS A 76 14.70 20.15 0.08
N LYS A 77 14.98 19.03 0.75
CA LYS A 77 15.42 17.80 0.09
C LYS A 77 14.37 17.26 -0.87
N ALA A 78 13.11 17.23 -0.48
CA ALA A 78 12.01 16.82 -1.35
C ALA A 78 11.89 17.74 -2.58
N THR A 79 12.04 19.05 -2.40
CA THR A 79 12.05 20.00 -3.52
C THR A 79 13.16 19.69 -4.52
N ASP A 80 14.38 19.44 -4.03
CA ASP A 80 15.54 19.09 -4.86
C ASP A 80 15.31 17.81 -5.68
N VAL A 81 14.63 16.82 -5.09
CA VAL A 81 14.35 15.52 -5.73
C VAL A 81 13.11 15.55 -6.63
N SER A 82 12.14 16.42 -6.34
CA SER A 82 10.83 16.45 -7.02
C SER A 82 10.92 16.66 -8.54
N ALA A 83 11.89 17.45 -9.00
CA ALA A 83 12.12 17.71 -10.42
C ALA A 83 12.55 16.44 -11.17
N ASP A 84 13.24 15.54 -10.46
CA ASP A 84 13.87 14.35 -11.03
C ASP A 84 12.91 13.16 -11.09
N LEU A 85 11.88 13.16 -10.23
CA LEU A 85 10.80 12.17 -10.26
C LEU A 85 9.97 12.23 -11.55
N ARG A 86 9.89 13.41 -12.20
CA ARG A 86 9.12 13.62 -13.45
C ARG A 86 7.66 13.13 -13.40
N GLY A 87 7.07 13.10 -12.21
CA GLY A 87 5.70 12.62 -12.01
C GLY A 87 5.56 11.10 -11.92
N ASN A 88 6.66 10.34 -11.85
CA ASN A 88 6.60 8.90 -11.57
C ASN A 88 6.07 8.69 -10.14
N SER A 89 5.18 7.73 -9.99
CA SER A 89 4.63 7.34 -8.69
C SER A 89 5.67 6.63 -7.83
N ILE A 90 5.50 6.70 -6.50
CA ILE A 90 6.33 6.02 -5.51
C ILE A 90 5.48 4.93 -4.87
N PHE A 91 5.98 3.69 -4.86
CA PHE A 91 5.35 2.54 -4.24
C PHE A 91 6.15 2.13 -3.01
N LEU A 92 5.52 2.21 -1.83
CA LEU A 92 6.09 1.71 -0.59
C LEU A 92 5.62 0.28 -0.38
N VAL A 93 6.57 -0.65 -0.30
CA VAL A 93 6.32 -2.07 -0.01
C VAL A 93 6.98 -2.47 1.31
N GLY A 94 6.59 -3.61 1.86
CA GLY A 94 7.03 -4.10 3.17
C GLY A 94 5.82 -4.45 4.02
N MET A 95 6.04 -5.24 5.07
CA MET A 95 4.96 -5.70 5.95
C MET A 95 4.08 -4.55 6.42
N ASN A 96 2.76 -4.72 6.42
CA ASN A 96 1.83 -3.70 6.85
C ASN A 96 2.13 -3.19 8.27
N ASN A 97 2.30 -1.88 8.40
CA ASN A 97 2.64 -1.21 9.66
C ASN A 97 2.37 0.30 9.61
N SER A 98 2.27 0.94 10.77
CA SER A 98 1.94 2.36 10.88
C SER A 98 3.06 3.28 10.39
N VAL A 99 4.32 2.86 10.49
CA VAL A 99 5.47 3.64 10.02
C VAL A 99 5.40 3.80 8.50
N LYS A 100 5.08 2.74 7.75
CA LYS A 100 4.89 2.77 6.30
C LYS A 100 3.77 3.74 5.90
N SER A 101 2.61 3.67 6.55
CA SER A 101 1.47 4.56 6.26
C SER A 101 1.77 6.02 6.60
N SER A 102 2.37 6.30 7.77
CA SER A 102 2.76 7.66 8.17
C SER A 102 3.81 8.27 7.24
N LEU A 103 4.83 7.47 6.88
CA LEU A 103 5.84 7.84 5.89
C LEU A 103 5.21 8.15 4.53
N GLY A 104 4.28 7.31 4.05
CA GLY A 104 3.61 7.52 2.77
C GLY A 104 2.80 8.82 2.72
N MET A 105 2.05 9.12 3.78
CA MET A 105 1.32 10.39 3.90
C MET A 105 2.28 11.59 3.90
N LEU A 106 3.35 11.52 4.69
CA LEU A 106 4.35 12.59 4.75
C LEU A 106 5.05 12.81 3.40
N LEU A 107 5.42 11.74 2.69
CA LEU A 107 6.01 11.84 1.35
C LEU A 107 5.03 12.46 0.34
N ALA A 108 3.75 12.08 0.40
CA ALA A 108 2.72 12.64 -0.48
C ALA A 108 2.59 14.16 -0.27
N ASP A 109 2.59 14.61 0.98
CA ASP A 109 2.56 16.04 1.33
C ASP A 109 3.80 16.78 0.84
N LEU A 110 4.99 16.20 1.05
CA LEU A 110 6.27 16.80 0.64
C LEU A 110 6.36 16.95 -0.89
N PHE A 111 5.92 15.96 -1.65
CA PHE A 111 5.96 15.99 -3.12
C PHE A 111 4.71 16.61 -3.76
N ARG A 112 3.67 16.91 -2.99
CA ARG A 112 2.32 17.28 -3.48
C ARG A 112 1.74 16.23 -4.42
N TYR A 113 1.88 14.97 -4.03
CA TYR A 113 1.34 13.79 -4.72
C TYR A 113 0.07 13.33 -4.00
N TYR A 114 -0.72 12.49 -4.66
CA TYR A 114 -1.86 11.86 -3.99
C TYR A 114 -1.40 10.64 -3.19
N TYR A 115 -1.91 10.49 -1.98
CA TYR A 115 -1.68 9.32 -1.15
C TYR A 115 -2.78 8.27 -1.37
N PHE A 116 -2.39 7.00 -1.50
CA PHE A 116 -3.30 5.86 -1.50
C PHE A 116 -2.74 4.70 -0.69
N ASP A 117 -3.62 3.96 -0.04
CA ASP A 117 -3.35 2.64 0.53
C ASP A 117 -4.07 1.60 -0.33
N SER A 118 -3.34 0.65 -0.91
CA SER A 118 -3.94 -0.32 -1.82
C SER A 118 -4.94 -1.24 -1.13
N ASP A 119 -4.69 -1.61 0.13
CA ASP A 119 -5.56 -2.53 0.87
C ASP A 119 -6.86 -1.82 1.25
N ALA A 120 -6.78 -0.53 1.57
CA ALA A 120 -7.96 0.31 1.79
C ALA A 120 -8.82 0.42 0.52
N LEU A 121 -8.21 0.55 -0.66
CA LEU A 121 -8.92 0.60 -1.93
C LEU A 121 -9.55 -0.74 -2.33
N VAL A 122 -8.86 -1.86 -2.08
CA VAL A 122 -9.43 -3.21 -2.26
C VAL A 122 -10.62 -3.40 -1.33
N SER A 123 -10.49 -2.95 -0.08
CA SER A 123 -11.56 -2.97 0.91
C SER A 123 -12.77 -2.16 0.46
N GLU A 124 -12.57 -0.92 0.01
CA GLU A 124 -13.63 -0.07 -0.54
C GLU A 124 -14.32 -0.73 -1.74
N ALA A 125 -13.54 -1.30 -2.67
CA ALA A 125 -14.06 -1.99 -3.85
C ALA A 125 -14.90 -3.24 -3.48
N ALA A 126 -14.56 -3.92 -2.39
CA ALA A 126 -15.33 -5.06 -1.87
C ALA A 126 -16.61 -4.65 -1.10
N GLY A 127 -16.80 -3.36 -0.80
CA GLY A 127 -17.93 -2.86 -0.01
C GLY A 127 -17.61 -2.63 1.47
N GLY A 128 -16.32 -2.47 1.81
CA GLY A 128 -15.81 -2.20 3.16
C GLY A 128 -15.05 -3.38 3.76
N GLU A 129 -14.40 -3.15 4.90
CA GLU A 129 -13.43 -4.09 5.50
C GLU A 129 -14.03 -5.46 5.80
N SER A 130 -15.24 -5.50 6.38
CA SER A 130 -15.93 -6.76 6.68
C SER A 130 -16.24 -7.58 5.43
N ALA A 131 -16.62 -6.91 4.34
CA ALA A 131 -16.89 -7.56 3.06
C ALA A 131 -15.59 -8.07 2.41
N ALA A 132 -14.50 -7.31 2.54
CA ALA A 132 -13.18 -7.72 2.06
C ALA A 132 -12.64 -8.95 2.80
N ILE A 133 -12.78 -9.00 4.13
CA ILE A 133 -12.41 -10.17 4.95
C ILE A 133 -13.25 -11.38 4.50
N SER A 134 -14.57 -11.21 4.40
CA SER A 134 -15.48 -12.28 3.97
C SER A 134 -15.15 -12.77 2.55
N LEU A 135 -14.79 -11.86 1.64
CA LEU A 135 -14.38 -12.20 0.27
C LEU A 135 -13.07 -13.00 0.28
N LYS A 136 -12.07 -12.57 1.06
CA LYS A 136 -10.79 -13.27 1.15
C LYS A 136 -10.96 -14.71 1.65
N GLU A 137 -11.84 -14.92 2.63
CA GLU A 137 -12.14 -16.25 3.18
C GLU A 137 -12.95 -17.15 2.22
N SER A 138 -13.86 -16.56 1.45
CA SER A 138 -14.79 -17.32 0.58
C SER A 138 -14.30 -17.51 -0.86
N ASP A 139 -13.54 -16.54 -1.39
CA ASP A 139 -12.97 -16.54 -2.73
C ASP A 139 -11.61 -15.82 -2.74
N GLU A 140 -10.58 -16.52 -2.25
CA GLU A 140 -9.21 -16.01 -2.21
C GLU A 140 -8.74 -15.57 -3.61
N LYS A 141 -9.08 -16.32 -4.66
CA LYS A 141 -8.68 -15.98 -6.04
C LYS A 141 -9.30 -14.65 -6.46
N GLY A 142 -10.59 -14.45 -6.23
CA GLY A 142 -11.27 -13.18 -6.49
C GLY A 142 -10.66 -12.02 -5.71
N PHE A 143 -10.26 -12.24 -4.45
CA PHE A 143 -9.55 -11.25 -3.66
C PHE A 143 -8.19 -10.86 -4.28
N ARG A 144 -7.37 -11.86 -4.67
CA ARG A 144 -6.07 -11.60 -5.36
C ARG A 144 -6.22 -10.90 -6.70
N GLU A 145 -7.29 -11.21 -7.44
CA GLU A 145 -7.63 -10.51 -8.68
C GLU A 145 -7.98 -9.03 -8.42
N SER A 146 -8.72 -8.75 -7.34
CA SER A 146 -9.04 -7.39 -6.90
C SER A 146 -7.79 -6.59 -6.52
N GLU A 147 -6.87 -7.18 -5.74
CA GLU A 147 -5.56 -6.57 -5.41
C GLU A 147 -4.79 -6.20 -6.69
N THR A 148 -4.76 -7.12 -7.66
CA THR A 148 -4.07 -6.91 -8.95
C THR A 148 -4.70 -5.78 -9.75
N GLU A 149 -6.04 -5.71 -9.82
CA GLU A 149 -6.74 -4.68 -10.58
C GLU A 149 -6.58 -3.29 -9.93
N VAL A 150 -6.64 -3.19 -8.61
CA VAL A 150 -6.36 -1.93 -7.88
C VAL A 150 -4.94 -1.46 -8.17
N LEU A 151 -3.94 -2.32 -8.05
CA LEU A 151 -2.55 -1.95 -8.30
C LEU A 151 -2.31 -1.57 -9.78
N LYS A 152 -3.01 -2.22 -10.70
CA LYS A 152 -2.97 -1.88 -12.13
C LYS A 152 -3.54 -0.48 -12.40
N GLN A 153 -4.62 -0.10 -11.74
CA GLN A 153 -5.16 1.25 -11.86
C GLN A 153 -4.18 2.28 -11.30
N LEU A 154 -3.64 2.06 -10.10
CA LEU A 154 -2.67 2.95 -9.47
C LEU A 154 -1.39 3.11 -10.30
N SER A 155 -0.85 2.02 -10.85
CA SER A 155 0.36 2.05 -11.70
C SER A 155 0.17 2.75 -13.06
N SER A 156 -1.07 2.86 -13.54
CA SER A 156 -1.39 3.63 -14.75
C SER A 156 -1.45 5.16 -14.51
N MET A 157 -1.47 5.58 -13.25
CA MET A 157 -1.55 6.98 -12.84
C MET A 157 -0.16 7.51 -12.44
N GLY A 158 0.05 8.81 -12.62
CA GLY A 158 1.26 9.50 -12.17
C GLY A 158 1.02 10.30 -10.89
N ARG A 159 2.11 10.72 -10.26
CA ARG A 159 2.12 11.58 -9.06
C ARG A 159 1.38 10.99 -7.87
N LEU A 160 1.58 9.70 -7.62
CA LEU A 160 1.05 8.99 -6.47
C LEU A 160 2.16 8.60 -5.49
N VAL A 161 1.82 8.55 -4.20
CA VAL A 161 2.53 7.77 -3.19
C VAL A 161 1.57 6.68 -2.74
N VAL A 162 1.94 5.42 -2.98
CA VAL A 162 1.09 4.27 -2.73
C VAL A 162 1.74 3.40 -1.66
N CYS A 163 1.06 3.24 -0.53
CA CYS A 163 1.35 2.15 0.40
C CYS A 163 0.74 0.88 -0.17
N ALA A 164 1.58 0.03 -0.75
CA ALA A 164 1.15 -1.24 -1.29
C ALA A 164 1.10 -2.28 -0.15
N GLY A 165 0.00 -3.02 -0.09
CA GLY A 165 -0.20 -4.10 0.86
C GLY A 165 0.70 -5.30 0.59
N ASP A 166 0.69 -6.23 1.53
CA ASP A 166 1.53 -7.42 1.52
C ASP A 166 1.27 -8.30 0.27
N GLY A 167 0.03 -8.32 -0.25
CA GLY A 167 -0.34 -9.03 -1.49
C GLY A 167 0.29 -8.48 -2.77
N ALA A 168 0.77 -7.23 -2.76
CA ALA A 168 1.38 -6.60 -3.94
C ALA A 168 2.70 -7.25 -4.36
N VAL A 169 3.36 -8.00 -3.47
CA VAL A 169 4.65 -8.65 -3.78
C VAL A 169 4.57 -10.16 -4.02
N GLN A 170 3.37 -10.74 -3.95
CA GLN A 170 3.19 -12.19 -3.99
C GLN A 170 3.13 -12.78 -5.41
N ASN A 171 2.83 -11.96 -6.43
CA ASN A 171 2.76 -12.41 -7.82
C ASN A 171 3.57 -11.52 -8.76
N SER A 172 4.25 -12.16 -9.72
CA SER A 172 4.96 -11.55 -10.84
C SER A 172 4.21 -10.43 -11.57
N THR A 173 2.89 -10.53 -11.76
CA THR A 173 2.10 -9.46 -12.38
C THR A 173 2.16 -8.18 -11.54
N ASN A 174 1.93 -8.28 -10.23
CA ASN A 174 1.97 -7.12 -9.34
C ASN A 174 3.39 -6.55 -9.24
N LEU A 175 4.41 -7.41 -9.18
CA LEU A 175 5.80 -6.99 -9.24
C LEU A 175 6.13 -6.22 -10.52
N ALA A 176 5.57 -6.61 -11.66
CA ALA A 176 5.73 -5.86 -12.91
C ALA A 176 5.02 -4.50 -12.86
N LEU A 177 3.85 -4.42 -12.22
CA LEU A 177 3.10 -3.17 -12.06
C LEU A 177 3.85 -2.15 -11.18
N LEU A 178 4.49 -2.61 -10.09
CA LEU A 178 5.29 -1.75 -9.21
C LEU A 178 6.46 -1.06 -9.95
N ARG A 179 6.98 -1.67 -11.01
CA ARG A 179 8.07 -1.13 -11.85
C ARG A 179 7.66 0.05 -12.73
N HIS A 180 6.37 0.38 -12.82
CA HIS A 180 5.92 1.62 -13.47
C HIS A 180 6.24 2.87 -12.66
N GLY A 181 6.54 2.72 -11.37
CA GLY A 181 7.02 3.79 -10.49
C GLY A 181 8.40 3.49 -9.93
N ILE A 182 8.71 4.13 -8.80
CA ILE A 182 9.86 3.81 -7.95
C ILE A 182 9.35 3.01 -6.77
N SER A 183 9.81 1.78 -6.62
CA SER A 183 9.45 0.89 -5.52
C SER A 183 10.49 0.94 -4.41
N ILE A 184 10.05 1.12 -3.16
CA ILE A 184 10.92 1.25 -2.00
C ILE A 184 10.41 0.30 -0.92
N TRP A 185 11.25 -0.65 -0.54
CA TRP A 185 10.97 -1.54 0.57
C TRP A 185 11.32 -0.86 1.89
N ILE A 186 10.31 -0.67 2.74
CA ILE A 186 10.45 -0.20 4.12
C ILE A 186 10.55 -1.42 5.02
N ASP A 187 11.77 -1.71 5.48
CA ASP A 187 12.10 -2.87 6.30
C ASP A 187 12.07 -2.49 7.79
N VAL A 188 11.05 -3.01 8.49
CA VAL A 188 10.77 -2.76 9.90
C VAL A 188 11.03 -4.05 10.70
N PRO A 189 11.77 -3.99 11.82
CA PRO A 189 11.98 -5.17 12.67
C PRO A 189 10.66 -5.83 13.11
N LEU A 190 10.60 -7.16 13.01
CA LEU A 190 9.39 -7.93 13.31
C LEU A 190 8.96 -7.80 14.77
N GLU A 191 9.91 -7.58 15.68
CA GLU A 191 9.66 -7.34 17.10
C GLU A 191 8.86 -6.05 17.32
N MET A 192 9.15 -5.00 16.55
CA MET A 192 8.38 -3.75 16.59
C MET A 192 6.96 -3.97 16.06
N LEU A 193 6.82 -4.76 14.98
CA LEU A 193 5.51 -5.12 14.43
C LEU A 193 4.69 -5.93 15.45
N ALA A 194 5.29 -6.94 16.08
CA ALA A 194 4.65 -7.77 17.09
C ALA A 194 4.19 -6.94 18.31
N LYS A 195 5.06 -6.05 18.81
CA LYS A 195 4.70 -5.09 19.88
C LYS A 195 3.52 -4.23 19.45
N GLY A 196 3.54 -3.71 18.22
CA GLY A 196 2.49 -2.86 17.66
C GLY A 196 1.12 -3.56 17.58
N ILE A 197 1.09 -4.80 17.10
CA ILE A 197 -0.14 -5.61 16.97
C ILE A 197 -0.77 -5.89 18.34
N ILE A 198 0.05 -6.21 19.34
CA ILE A 198 -0.45 -6.53 20.69
C ILE A 198 -0.87 -5.27 21.45
N GLY A 199 -0.08 -4.20 21.37
CA GLY A 199 -0.34 -2.94 22.07
C GLY A 199 -1.50 -2.16 21.46
N ASN A 200 -1.66 -2.22 20.13
CA ASN A 200 -2.71 -1.54 19.39
C ASN A 200 -3.50 -2.57 18.58
N LYS A 201 -4.61 -3.04 19.14
CA LYS A 201 -5.58 -3.98 18.51
C LYS A 201 -6.12 -3.51 17.13
N SER A 202 -5.80 -2.29 16.71
CA SER A 202 -6.27 -1.62 15.49
C SER A 202 -5.22 -1.56 14.37
N LEU A 203 -3.99 -2.04 14.58
CA LEU A 203 -2.93 -1.86 13.60
C LEU A 203 -3.07 -2.89 12.47
N LEU A 204 -3.76 -2.45 11.42
CA LEU A 204 -3.83 -2.98 10.06
C LEU A 204 -3.82 -4.50 10.01
N LEU A 205 -5.05 -5.03 10.12
CA LEU A 205 -5.45 -6.42 9.93
C LEU A 205 -4.95 -6.96 8.58
N SER A 206 -3.66 -7.31 8.49
CA SER A 206 -3.29 -8.47 7.69
C SER A 206 -4.05 -9.62 8.34
N SER A 207 -5.20 -10.00 7.77
CA SER A 207 -6.15 -11.00 8.30
C SER A 207 -5.54 -12.40 8.52
N GLU A 208 -4.24 -12.54 8.26
CA GLU A 208 -3.43 -13.73 8.37
C GLU A 208 -2.84 -13.92 9.78
N ILE A 209 -2.84 -12.89 10.63
CA ILE A 209 -2.31 -12.98 12.00
C ILE A 209 -3.44 -13.05 13.01
N THR A 210 -3.39 -14.05 13.87
CA THR A 210 -4.35 -14.19 14.97
C THR A 210 -4.00 -13.20 16.08
N ILE A 211 -4.75 -12.09 16.17
CA ILE A 211 -4.54 -11.03 17.20
C ILE A 211 -4.74 -11.55 18.64
N SER A 212 -5.35 -12.72 18.82
CA SER A 212 -5.59 -13.32 20.14
C SER A 212 -4.40 -14.13 20.70
N GLY A 213 -3.25 -14.18 20.02
CA GLY A 213 -2.09 -14.97 20.44
C GLY A 213 -1.17 -14.27 21.44
N SER A 214 -0.30 -15.05 22.09
CA SER A 214 0.81 -14.52 22.89
C SER A 214 1.85 -13.81 22.01
N TYR A 215 2.72 -12.96 22.59
CA TYR A 215 3.78 -12.26 21.83
C TYR A 215 4.65 -13.22 21.01
N SER A 216 4.99 -14.38 21.57
CA SER A 216 5.77 -15.41 20.89
C SER A 216 5.03 -16.01 19.68
N GLU A 217 3.71 -16.19 19.77
CA GLU A 217 2.89 -16.73 18.68
C GLU A 217 2.75 -15.71 17.55
N VAL A 218 2.46 -14.45 17.87
CA VAL A 218 2.39 -13.35 16.90
C VAL A 218 3.72 -13.18 16.18
N LEU A 219 4.84 -13.17 16.92
CA LEU A 219 6.16 -13.05 16.32
C LEU A 219 6.48 -14.24 15.40
N SER A 220 6.13 -15.46 15.79
CA SER A 220 6.34 -16.66 14.96
C SER A 220 5.53 -16.60 13.66
N GLN A 221 4.27 -16.14 13.72
CA GLN A 221 3.43 -15.94 12.54
C GLN A 221 4.01 -14.85 11.62
N LEU A 222 4.43 -13.71 12.19
CA LEU A 222 5.10 -12.64 11.44
C LEU A 222 6.37 -13.12 10.74
N MET A 223 7.20 -13.91 11.42
CA MET A 223 8.43 -14.47 10.84
C MET A 223 8.11 -15.38 9.65
N ALA A 224 7.10 -16.24 9.76
CA ALA A 224 6.69 -17.12 8.66
C ALA A 224 6.19 -16.31 7.46
N LEU A 225 5.30 -15.34 7.69
CA LEU A 225 4.78 -14.45 6.64
C LEU A 225 5.89 -13.62 5.98
N TYR A 226 6.80 -13.08 6.79
CA TYR A 226 7.93 -12.29 6.30
C TYR A 226 8.80 -13.13 5.37
N GLU A 227 9.21 -14.34 5.78
CA GLU A 227 10.08 -15.18 4.95
C GLU A 227 9.44 -15.59 3.63
N ASP A 228 8.12 -15.80 3.61
CA ASP A 228 7.40 -16.14 2.38
C ASP A 228 7.39 -14.97 1.38
N MET A 229 7.26 -13.74 1.89
CA MET A 229 7.16 -12.52 1.08
C MET A 229 8.48 -11.79 0.83
N ARG A 230 9.53 -12.10 1.61
CA ARG A 230 10.82 -11.39 1.61
C ARG A 230 11.44 -11.31 0.22
N ARG A 231 11.35 -12.37 -0.57
CA ARG A 231 11.86 -12.39 -1.95
C ARG A 231 11.12 -11.39 -2.84
N GLY A 232 9.83 -11.20 -2.63
CA GLY A 232 9.03 -10.21 -3.34
C GLY A 232 9.44 -8.79 -2.95
N TYR A 233 9.57 -8.50 -1.65
CA TYR A 233 10.06 -7.19 -1.19
C TYR A 233 11.46 -6.86 -1.72
N ALA A 234 12.35 -7.84 -1.77
CA ALA A 234 13.72 -7.68 -2.28
C ALA A 234 13.80 -7.31 -3.78
N THR A 235 12.68 -7.36 -4.52
CA THR A 235 12.63 -6.87 -5.91
C THR A 235 12.43 -5.36 -6.04
N ALA A 236 12.18 -4.66 -4.93
CA ALA A 236 12.06 -3.21 -4.92
C ALA A 236 13.35 -2.53 -5.42
N ASP A 237 13.22 -1.34 -6.01
CA ASP A 237 14.36 -0.58 -6.54
C ASP A 237 15.35 -0.18 -5.44
N ALA A 238 14.85 -0.05 -4.21
CA ALA A 238 15.66 0.20 -3.03
C ALA A 238 15.04 -0.33 -1.73
N THR A 239 15.86 -0.36 -0.68
CA THR A 239 15.47 -0.76 0.67
C THR A 239 15.91 0.27 1.69
N VAL A 240 14.99 0.68 2.55
CA VAL A 240 15.24 1.52 3.72
C VAL A 240 14.90 0.70 4.96
N SER A 241 15.94 0.30 5.69
CA SER A 241 15.81 -0.47 6.93
C SER A 241 15.83 0.47 8.13
N LEU A 242 14.81 0.38 8.99
CA LEU A 242 14.76 1.15 10.23
C LEU A 242 15.96 0.87 11.12
N GLN A 243 16.40 -0.39 11.18
CA GLN A 243 17.55 -0.78 11.98
C GLN A 243 18.84 -0.08 11.52
N LYS A 244 19.01 0.05 10.20
CA LYS A 244 20.13 0.78 9.62
C LYS A 244 20.06 2.28 9.92
N VAL A 245 18.87 2.87 9.82
CA VAL A 245 18.65 4.30 10.12
C VAL A 245 18.97 4.58 11.60
N ALA A 246 18.47 3.77 12.52
CA ALA A 246 18.77 3.88 13.95
C ALA A 246 20.28 3.84 14.22
N TYR A 247 20.96 2.84 13.65
CA TYR A 247 22.41 2.69 13.80
C TYR A 247 23.18 3.91 13.27
N GLN A 248 22.79 4.43 12.10
CA GLN A 248 23.45 5.59 11.49
C GLN A 248 23.27 6.89 12.28
N LEU A 249 22.12 7.04 12.94
CA LEU A 249 21.82 8.20 13.79
C LEU A 249 22.30 8.03 15.23
N GLY A 250 22.82 6.85 15.60
CA GLY A 250 23.32 6.56 16.94
C GLY A 250 22.22 6.33 17.98
N TYR A 251 21.02 5.93 17.55
CA TYR A 251 19.95 5.55 18.47
C TYR A 251 20.21 4.14 19.05
N GLU A 252 20.13 4.03 20.37
CA GLU A 252 20.20 2.74 21.07
C GLU A 252 18.87 1.97 20.99
N ASP A 253 17.76 2.70 20.92
CA ASP A 253 16.40 2.16 20.80
C ASP A 253 15.82 2.43 19.41
N MET A 254 15.25 1.41 18.79
CA MET A 254 14.60 1.50 17.48
C MET A 254 13.30 2.32 17.56
N ASP A 255 12.63 2.30 18.72
CA ASP A 255 11.39 3.05 18.95
C ASP A 255 11.65 4.58 18.97
N ALA A 256 12.92 5.01 19.04
CA ALA A 256 13.32 6.42 18.97
C ALA A 256 13.43 6.97 17.53
N VAL A 257 13.45 6.10 16.51
CA VAL A 257 13.53 6.52 15.11
C VAL A 257 12.23 7.22 14.71
N THR A 258 12.33 8.47 14.28
CA THR A 258 11.14 9.24 13.88
C THR A 258 10.72 8.95 12.44
N THR A 259 9.49 9.31 12.09
CA THR A 259 9.02 9.20 10.69
C THR A 259 9.85 10.11 9.78
N GLU A 260 10.26 11.26 10.29
CA GLU A 260 11.11 12.24 9.61
C GLU A 260 12.49 11.66 9.26
N ASP A 261 13.10 10.91 10.17
CA ASP A 261 14.41 10.27 9.94
C ASP A 261 14.34 9.26 8.78
N ILE A 262 13.31 8.42 8.80
CA ILE A 262 13.06 7.44 7.73
C ILE A 262 12.74 8.14 6.42
N THR A 263 11.96 9.22 6.47
CA THR A 263 11.63 10.03 5.30
C THR A 263 12.88 10.65 4.69
N MET A 264 13.79 11.18 5.50
CA MET A 264 15.07 11.70 5.03
C MET A 264 15.88 10.60 4.31
N GLU A 265 15.92 9.38 4.83
CA GLU A 265 16.63 8.27 4.18
C GLU A 265 15.97 7.85 2.87
N VAL A 266 14.64 7.77 2.83
CA VAL A 266 13.87 7.51 1.61
C VAL A 266 14.15 8.56 0.54
N LEU A 267 14.19 9.85 0.90
CA LEU A 267 14.49 10.93 -0.04
C LEU A 267 15.90 10.83 -0.63
N LYS A 268 16.91 10.44 0.18
CA LYS A 268 18.28 10.19 -0.33
C LYS A 268 18.29 9.04 -1.34
N GLU A 269 17.49 8.02 -1.10
CA GLU A 269 17.46 6.84 -1.94
C GLU A 269 16.73 7.09 -3.27
N ILE A 270 15.64 7.86 -3.24
CA ILE A 270 14.98 8.36 -4.46
C ILE A 270 15.95 9.24 -5.27
N GLU A 271 16.69 10.13 -4.61
CA GLU A 271 17.72 10.94 -5.27
C GLU A 271 18.79 10.06 -5.94
N ARG A 272 19.29 9.03 -5.24
CA ARG A 272 20.26 8.09 -5.78
C ARG A 272 19.71 7.38 -7.03
N LEU A 273 18.51 6.83 -6.95
CA LEU A 273 17.86 6.12 -8.06
C LEU A 273 17.63 7.02 -9.27
N THR A 274 17.10 8.21 -9.06
CA THR A 274 16.84 9.17 -10.15
C THR A 274 18.13 9.66 -10.81
N ARG A 275 19.21 9.87 -10.05
CA ARG A 275 20.53 10.19 -10.61
C ARG A 275 21.06 9.05 -11.49
N VAL A 276 21.00 7.80 -11.02
CA VAL A 276 21.42 6.63 -11.80
C VAL A 276 20.63 6.52 -13.09
N LYS A 277 19.30 6.65 -13.03
CA LYS A 277 18.44 6.63 -14.22
C LYS A 277 18.84 7.69 -15.24
N LYS A 278 19.09 8.93 -14.82
CA LYS A 278 19.58 10.01 -15.70
C LYS A 278 20.91 9.68 -16.36
N MET A 279 21.86 9.11 -15.61
CA MET A 279 23.15 8.71 -16.17
C MET A 279 23.00 7.60 -17.21
N MET A 280 22.13 6.61 -16.96
CA MET A 280 21.83 5.54 -17.91
C MET A 280 21.14 6.08 -19.17
N GLU A 281 20.15 6.98 -19.03
CA GLU A 281 19.48 7.64 -20.16
C GLU A 281 20.47 8.47 -21.00
N ALA A 282 21.44 9.14 -20.37
CA ALA A 282 22.47 9.91 -21.08
C ALA A 282 23.43 9.00 -21.85
N ALA A 283 23.84 7.87 -21.27
CA ALA A 283 24.73 6.90 -21.91
C ALA A 283 24.07 6.15 -23.08
N ALA A 284 22.74 6.02 -23.07
CA ALA A 284 21.98 5.33 -24.12
C ALA A 284 21.65 6.22 -25.35
N ARG A 285 21.99 7.52 -25.33
CA ARG A 285 21.73 8.40 -26.47
C ARG A 285 22.70 8.09 -27.62
N PRO A 286 22.21 7.78 -28.83
CA PRO A 286 23.08 7.59 -29.99
C PRO A 286 23.83 8.88 -30.32
N PHE A 287 25.10 8.73 -30.72
CA PHE A 287 26.01 9.82 -31.11
C PHE A 287 25.53 10.57 -32.37
#